data_AF-A0A916F7U9-F1
#
_entry.id   AF-A0A916F7U9-F1
#
_cell.length_a   1.000
_cell.length_b   1.000
_cell.length_c   1.000
_cell.angle_alpha   90.00
_cell.angle_beta   90.00
_cell.angle_gamma   90.00
#
_symmetry.space_group_name_H-M   'P 1'
#
loop_
_entity.id
_entity.type
_entity.pdbx_description
1 polymer ?
#
loop_
_entity_poly.entity_id
_entity_poly.type
_entity_poly.pdbx_seq_one_letter_code
_entity_poly.pdbx_strand_id
1 'polypeptide(L)'
;MSNLRARRFLSGDFVEFDYLLAMDKANLADMLALKPDNPRAQADLLLSYSDKFGQQEIPDPYFGDNGFELVFDMIDDAARGLLDHIRRQHKV
;
A
#
# COMPACT_ATOMS: atom_id res chain seq x y z
N MET A 1 -12.74 -11.26 10.29
CA MET A 1 -12.26 -9.86 10.41
C MET A 1 -12.48 -9.23 11.80
N SER A 2 -12.93 -9.97 12.82
CA SER A 2 -13.30 -9.39 14.14
C SER A 2 -12.15 -8.72 14.91
N ASN A 3 -10.89 -9.03 14.59
CA ASN A 3 -9.69 -8.54 15.29
C ASN A 3 -8.97 -7.39 14.58
N LEU A 4 -9.40 -6.98 13.38
CA LEU A 4 -8.77 -5.87 12.67
C LEU A 4 -9.28 -4.54 13.24
N ARG A 5 -8.37 -3.64 13.59
CA ARG A 5 -8.67 -2.30 14.10
C ARG A 5 -7.78 -1.28 13.40
N ALA A 6 -8.36 -0.13 13.05
CA ALA A 6 -7.59 0.99 12.56
C ALA A 6 -6.58 1.44 13.63
N ARG A 7 -5.36 1.76 13.20
CA ARG A 7 -4.34 2.39 14.05
C ARG A 7 -3.70 3.54 13.29
N ARG A 8 -3.11 4.47 14.02
CA ARG A 8 -2.33 5.55 13.42
C ARG A 8 -0.99 5.03 12.92
N PHE A 9 -0.57 5.53 11.76
CA PHE A 9 0.76 5.35 11.22
C PHE A 9 1.78 6.22 11.99
N LEU A 10 2.94 5.65 12.30
CA LEU A 10 3.99 6.26 13.12
C LEU A 10 5.35 6.08 12.45
N SER A 11 6.31 6.97 12.75
CA SER A 11 7.67 6.87 12.19
C SER A 11 8.36 5.52 12.47
N GLY A 12 8.06 4.89 13.61
CA GLY A 12 8.56 3.55 13.96
C GLY A 12 8.14 2.45 12.98
N ASP A 13 7.05 2.63 12.23
CA ASP A 13 6.60 1.68 11.22
C ASP A 13 7.63 1.53 10.09
N PHE A 14 8.41 2.57 9.79
CA PHE A 14 9.51 2.49 8.82
C PHE A 14 10.66 1.59 9.26
N VAL A 15 10.77 1.29 10.54
CA VAL A 15 11.82 0.41 11.10
C VAL A 15 11.29 -1.01 11.28
N GLU A 16 10.00 -1.15 11.59
CA GLU A 16 9.36 -2.44 11.85
C GLU A 16 9.08 -3.25 10.58
N PHE A 17 8.63 -2.58 9.50
CA PHE A 17 8.20 -3.24 8.26
C PHE A 17 9.25 -3.15 7.14
N ASP A 18 9.17 -4.07 6.17
CA ASP A 18 9.99 -4.03 4.95
C ASP A 18 9.32 -3.26 3.81
N TYR A 19 7.98 -3.29 3.76
CA TYR A 19 7.17 -2.60 2.75
C TYR A 19 6.03 -1.84 3.44
N LEU A 20 5.87 -0.57 3.08
CA LEU A 20 4.81 0.30 3.55
C LEU A 20 4.05 0.85 2.34
N LEU A 21 2.81 0.41 2.18
CA LEU A 21 2.07 0.62 0.92
C LEU A 21 0.89 1.56 1.14
N ALA A 22 0.96 2.72 0.50
CA ALA A 22 -0.11 3.71 0.51
C ALA A 22 -1.16 3.41 -0.56
N MET A 23 -2.42 3.72 -0.28
CA MET A 23 -3.51 3.54 -1.25
C MET A 23 -3.55 4.69 -2.27
N ASP A 24 -3.19 5.90 -1.82
CA ASP A 24 -3.14 7.12 -2.63
C ASP A 24 -1.86 7.94 -2.33
N LYS A 25 -1.63 9.01 -3.11
CA LYS A 25 -0.44 9.85 -2.99
C LYS A 25 -0.49 10.76 -1.77
N ALA A 26 -1.68 11.11 -1.27
CA ALA A 26 -1.81 11.93 -0.08
C ALA A 26 -1.29 11.15 1.15
N ASN A 27 -1.73 9.91 1.30
CA ASN A 27 -1.23 8.98 2.31
C ASN A 27 0.27 8.74 2.14
N LEU A 28 0.76 8.54 0.91
CA LEU A 28 2.20 8.37 0.68
C LEU A 28 2.99 9.62 1.12
N ALA A 29 2.52 10.81 0.78
CA ALA A 29 3.15 12.07 1.19
C ALA A 29 3.18 12.22 2.72
N ASP A 30 2.07 11.93 3.39
CA ASP A 30 1.96 11.96 4.85
C ASP A 30 2.89 10.94 5.53
N MET A 31 3.00 9.73 4.96
CA MET A 31 3.94 8.72 5.42
C MET A 31 5.39 9.19 5.24
N LEU A 32 5.75 9.71 4.07
CA LEU A 32 7.10 10.19 3.78
C LEU A 32 7.51 11.38 4.65
N ALA A 33 6.57 12.22 5.08
CA ALA A 33 6.83 13.29 6.05
C ALA A 33 7.27 12.76 7.44
N LEU A 34 6.97 11.49 7.75
CA LEU A 34 7.37 10.81 8.99
C LEU A 34 8.57 9.86 8.81
N LYS A 35 9.17 9.83 7.61
CA LYS A 35 10.28 8.93 7.29
C LYS A 35 11.53 9.29 8.12
N PRO A 36 12.07 8.35 8.91
CA PRO A 36 13.32 8.57 9.64
C PRO A 36 14.53 8.52 8.70
N ASP A 37 15.70 8.96 9.18
CA ASP A 37 16.95 8.98 8.39
C ASP A 37 17.43 7.58 7.96
N ASN A 38 17.15 6.56 8.78
CA ASN A 38 17.55 5.17 8.53
C ASN A 38 16.32 4.24 8.47
N PRO A 39 15.45 4.39 7.45
CA PRO A 39 14.30 3.55 7.29
C PRO A 39 14.72 2.18 6.79
N ARG A 40 14.10 1.13 7.32
CA ARG A 40 14.17 -0.22 6.76
C ARG A 40 13.18 -0.38 5.62
N ALA A 41 11.98 0.15 5.79
CA ALA A 41 10.88 -0.02 4.85
C ALA A 41 11.09 0.76 3.54
N GLN A 42 10.74 0.13 2.43
CA GLN A 42 10.41 0.82 1.19
C GLN A 42 8.95 1.29 1.24
N ALA A 43 8.72 2.57 0.92
CA ALA A 43 7.38 3.17 0.90
C ALA A 43 6.97 3.55 -0.52
N ASP A 44 5.85 3.00 -0.99
CA ASP A 44 5.34 3.16 -2.36
C ASP A 44 3.80 3.12 -2.40
N LEU A 45 3.22 3.44 -3.54
CA LEU A 45 1.80 3.19 -3.80
C LEU A 45 1.56 1.69 -4.00
N LEU A 46 0.50 1.13 -3.42
CA LEU A 46 0.12 -0.27 -3.62
C LEU A 46 -0.03 -0.60 -5.11
N LEU A 47 -0.69 0.27 -5.88
CA LEU A 47 -0.92 0.03 -7.31
C LEU A 47 0.36 0.07 -8.16
N SER A 48 1.48 0.58 -7.65
CA SER A 48 2.77 0.48 -8.36
C SER A 48 3.19 -0.96 -8.64
N TYR A 49 2.61 -1.93 -7.91
CA TYR A 49 2.81 -3.36 -8.10
C TYR A 49 1.71 -4.02 -8.96
N SER A 50 0.71 -3.28 -9.45
CA SER A 50 -0.34 -3.81 -10.32
C SER A 50 0.13 -3.83 -11.78
N ASP A 51 -0.16 -4.93 -12.48
CA ASP A 51 0.08 -5.06 -13.92
C ASP A 51 -1.02 -4.36 -14.75
N LYS A 52 -2.23 -4.19 -14.20
CA LYS A 52 -3.38 -3.62 -14.90
C LYS A 52 -3.59 -2.13 -14.63
N PHE A 53 -3.30 -1.67 -13.42
CA PHE A 53 -3.66 -0.34 -12.94
C PHE A 53 -2.43 0.57 -12.74
N GLY A 54 -1.21 0.04 -12.71
CA GLY A 54 0.05 0.81 -12.71
C GLY A 54 0.14 1.87 -11.61
N GLN A 55 0.86 2.98 -11.81
CA GLN A 55 1.04 4.03 -10.78
C GLN A 55 -0.20 4.92 -10.52
N GLN A 56 -1.40 4.36 -10.64
CA GLN A 56 -2.65 5.02 -10.25
C GLN A 56 -2.80 5.06 -8.72
N GLU A 57 -3.84 5.75 -8.27
CA GLU A 57 -4.25 5.80 -6.87
C GLU A 57 -5.53 4.97 -6.72
N ILE A 58 -5.67 4.28 -5.59
CA ILE A 58 -6.92 3.61 -5.24
C ILE A 58 -7.87 4.70 -4.73
N PRO A 59 -9.02 4.93 -5.38
CA PRO A 59 -9.97 5.93 -4.92
C PRO A 59 -10.61 5.48 -3.59
N ASP A 60 -10.99 6.44 -2.77
CA ASP A 60 -11.73 6.14 -1.54
C ASP A 60 -13.12 5.58 -1.89
N PRO A 61 -13.43 4.31 -1.53
CA PRO A 61 -14.68 3.67 -1.90
C PRO A 61 -15.91 4.20 -1.14
N TYR A 62 -15.71 5.01 -0.09
CA TYR A 62 -16.81 5.58 0.70
C TYR A 62 -17.57 6.69 -0.03
N PHE A 63 -17.06 7.17 -1.17
CA PHE A 63 -17.69 8.22 -1.97
C PHE A 63 -18.18 7.68 -3.33
N GLY A 64 -19.51 7.51 -3.45
CA GLY A 64 -20.19 7.15 -4.71
C GLY A 64 -20.87 5.77 -4.69
N ASP A 65 -21.59 5.46 -5.77
CA ASP A 65 -22.25 4.16 -5.96
C ASP A 65 -21.27 3.15 -6.60
N ASN A 66 -21.21 1.92 -6.08
CA ASN A 66 -20.39 0.80 -6.57
C ASN A 66 -18.84 0.94 -6.52
N GLY A 67 -18.29 1.89 -5.74
CA GLY A 67 -16.83 2.09 -5.62
C GLY A 67 -16.06 0.91 -5.02
N PHE A 68 -16.70 0.10 -4.18
CA PHE A 68 -16.05 -1.01 -3.47
C PHE A 68 -15.62 -2.16 -4.38
N GLU A 69 -16.39 -2.49 -5.43
CA GLU A 69 -16.03 -3.57 -6.36
C GLU A 69 -14.78 -3.23 -7.16
N LEU A 70 -14.72 -2.01 -7.71
CA LEU A 70 -13.55 -1.52 -8.43
C LEU A 70 -12.32 -1.45 -7.52
N VAL A 71 -12.45 -0.93 -6.31
CA VAL A 71 -11.35 -0.86 -5.34
C VAL A 71 -10.87 -2.26 -4.97
N PHE A 72 -11.77 -3.22 -4.82
CA PHE A 72 -11.40 -4.61 -4.56
C PHE A 72 -10.58 -5.20 -5.71
N ASP A 73 -11.01 -5.02 -6.97
CA ASP A 73 -10.28 -5.51 -8.14
C ASP A 73 -8.89 -4.89 -8.26
N MET A 74 -8.76 -3.60 -7.96
CA MET A 74 -7.48 -2.89 -7.92
C MET A 74 -6.55 -3.46 -6.85
N ILE A 75 -7.07 -3.71 -5.63
CA ILE A 75 -6.29 -4.29 -4.52
C ILE A 75 -5.88 -5.73 -4.82
N ASP A 76 -6.77 -6.57 -5.36
CA ASP A 76 -6.45 -7.98 -5.66
C ASP A 76 -5.34 -8.09 -6.72
N ASP A 77 -5.41 -7.27 -7.78
CA ASP A 77 -4.40 -7.25 -8.83
C ASP A 77 -3.04 -6.79 -8.30
N ALA A 78 -3.02 -5.69 -7.55
CA ALA A 78 -1.79 -5.16 -6.95
C ALA A 78 -1.19 -6.11 -5.91
N ALA A 79 -2.01 -6.79 -5.10
CA ALA A 79 -1.54 -7.74 -4.10
C ALA A 79 -0.85 -8.96 -4.74
N ARG A 80 -1.35 -9.43 -5.88
CA ARG A 80 -0.70 -10.51 -6.66
C ARG A 80 0.66 -10.06 -7.19
N GLY A 81 0.72 -8.89 -7.83
CA GLY A 81 1.98 -8.38 -8.37
C GLY A 81 3.01 -8.02 -7.27
N LEU A 82 2.54 -7.55 -6.11
CA LEU A 82 3.39 -7.36 -4.93
C LEU A 82 3.98 -8.69 -4.44
N LEU A 83 3.17 -9.75 -4.34
CA LEU A 83 3.65 -11.06 -3.93
C LEU A 83 4.75 -11.57 -4.88
N ASP A 84 4.55 -11.41 -6.20
CA ASP A 84 5.55 -11.81 -7.20
C ASP A 84 6.80 -10.92 -7.17
N HIS A 85 6.65 -9.63 -6.84
CA HIS A 85 7.79 -8.75 -6.56
C HIS A 85 8.60 -9.24 -5.35
N ILE A 86 7.93 -9.54 -4.23
CA ILE A 86 8.58 -10.01 -3.00
C ILE A 86 9.31 -11.34 -3.25
N ARG A 87 8.67 -12.30 -3.93
CA ARG A 87 9.29 -13.58 -4.30
C ARG A 87 10.55 -13.40 -5.14
N ARG A 88 10.52 -12.50 -6.12
CA ARG A 88 11.69 -12.18 -6.96
C ARG A 88 12.82 -11.50 -6.18
N GLN A 89 12.50 -10.54 -5.32
CA GLN A 89 13.49 -9.81 -4.52
C GLN A 89 14.15 -10.68 -3.45
N HIS A 90 13.37 -11.52 -2.78
CA HIS A 90 13.82 -12.32 -1.63
C HIS A 90 14.15 -13.78 -1.98
N LYS A 91 14.03 -14.17 -3.26
CA LYS A 91 14.30 -15.53 -3.79
C LYS A 91 13.56 -16.64 -3.02
N VAL A 92 12.26 -16.44 -2.80
CA VAL A 92 11.34 -17.38 -2.14
C VAL A 92 10.20 -17.81 -3.05
#